data_AF-A0A222WQZ4-F1
#
_entry.id   AF-A0A222WQZ4-F1
#
_cell.length_a   1.000
_cell.length_b   1.000
_cell.length_c   1.000
_cell.angle_alpha   90.00
_cell.angle_beta   90.00
_cell.angle_gamma   90.00
#
_symmetry.space_group_name_H-M   'P 1'
#
loop_
_entity.id
_entity.type
_entity.pdbx_description
1 polymer ?
#
loop_
_entity_poly.entity_id
_entity_poly.type
_entity_poly.pdbx_seq_one_letter_code
_entity_poly.pdbx_strand_id
1 'polypeptide(L)'
;MNDSFSGFAQQDEMEGPKAPKDPVTRRSGFYVMYETMIEGTARPDGSFSQEIYLEGRLADKARYTGGVGDEDILALLSDCEGLRRLVHSIGITVKAHNPDVANVRVAYHNWGKTRKYESGTRIELSCPAYGSETVLVMEDCDWSVDDDVPGSFAFLFDRAGELATVSIMFYLHDGFHVPEVSVEEPVDFESQAYREMIAKSLLNKGNNKRLKAAIKKAKRGEEVTVAYIGGSITQGAGAVPIHENCYAYQSYALFKQKFGKNGGESIRLVKAGVGGTPSELGIVRYDRDVLREGTVDPDIVVVEFAVNDAGDETKGNCYESLVLKALNAPNKPSVILLFSVFINDWNLQERLSPVGWHYDLPMVSVKDAVVEQFRLTKAEGNVISKRQFFFDIYHPANAGHRVMADCLGWLFDIADEASPDEADVDTGKPPVIGRDFAETKLLDRRNSGDIATINIGGFTGTDTDLQMVEMDDHPYSSPQFPYNWMYYPENGAPEFKMTICSKHLILVFKDSGSSDFGCADIWVDGKYIRTADPHENNWTHCNAVILYNEQVSEEHTVAIRMASGHETKRFTILGFGYI
;
A
#
# COMPACT_ATOMS: atom_id res chain seq x y z
N MET A 1 91.24 -16.97 -23.33
CA MET A 1 90.49 -18.16 -23.74
C MET A 1 89.05 -17.84 -23.45
N ASN A 2 88.36 -17.11 -24.34
CA ASN A 2 87.70 -17.63 -25.54
C ASN A 2 87.03 -18.98 -25.24
N ASP A 3 85.72 -18.95 -25.02
CA ASP A 3 84.83 -19.56 -26.00
C ASP A 3 83.47 -18.86 -26.02
N SER A 4 83.05 -18.60 -27.24
CA SER A 4 81.83 -17.96 -27.69
C SER A 4 80.92 -19.02 -28.29
N PHE A 5 79.65 -19.07 -27.89
CA PHE A 5 78.59 -19.59 -28.75
C PHE A 5 77.28 -18.81 -28.55
N SER A 6 76.89 -18.15 -29.63
CA SER A 6 75.63 -17.47 -29.91
C SER A 6 74.49 -18.46 -30.18
N GLY A 7 73.26 -18.13 -29.80
CA GLY A 7 72.08 -18.80 -30.36
C GLY A 7 70.73 -18.47 -29.73
N PHE A 8 70.00 -17.58 -30.42
CA PHE A 8 68.55 -17.40 -30.47
C PHE A 8 67.81 -16.58 -29.40
N ALA A 9 67.31 -15.45 -29.90
CA ALA A 9 66.37 -14.53 -29.30
C ALA A 9 64.94 -15.10 -29.30
N GLN A 10 64.25 -14.95 -28.18
CA GLN A 10 62.81 -14.69 -28.14
C GLN A 10 62.64 -13.31 -27.50
N GLN A 11 62.25 -12.34 -28.31
CA GLN A 11 61.69 -11.08 -27.80
C GLN A 11 60.29 -11.41 -27.27
N ASP A 12 60.16 -11.58 -25.97
CA ASP A 12 58.89 -11.34 -25.30
C ASP A 12 58.67 -9.82 -25.31
N GLU A 13 57.74 -9.36 -26.16
CA GLU A 13 57.16 -8.04 -26.04
C GLU A 13 56.44 -7.97 -24.69
N MET A 14 57.13 -7.49 -23.66
CA MET A 14 56.46 -7.00 -22.45
C MET A 14 55.63 -5.77 -22.85
N GLU A 15 54.33 -5.96 -23.03
CA GLU A 15 53.37 -4.85 -23.04
C GLU A 15 53.56 -4.06 -21.73
N GLY A 16 54.11 -2.86 -21.84
CA GLY A 16 54.16 -1.91 -20.74
C GLY A 16 52.75 -1.56 -20.26
N PRO A 17 52.59 -1.04 -19.04
CA PRO A 17 51.28 -0.68 -18.50
C PRO A 17 50.59 0.30 -19.46
N LYS A 18 49.48 -0.15 -20.06
CA LYS A 18 48.60 0.68 -20.87
C LYS A 18 48.11 1.83 -19.99
N ALA A 19 48.24 3.06 -20.49
CA ALA A 19 47.67 4.24 -19.85
C ALA A 19 46.19 3.98 -19.51
N PRO A 20 45.66 4.56 -18.41
CA PRO A 20 44.24 4.44 -18.11
C PRO A 20 43.43 4.83 -19.34
N LYS A 21 42.42 4.03 -19.70
CA LYS A 21 41.42 4.47 -20.67
C LYS A 21 40.93 5.85 -20.24
N ASP A 22 40.82 6.78 -21.18
CA ASP A 22 40.22 8.10 -20.93
C ASP A 22 38.98 7.94 -20.04
N PRO A 23 38.78 8.81 -19.03
CA PRO A 23 37.62 8.71 -18.16
C PRO A 23 36.39 8.71 -19.05
N VAL A 24 35.65 7.58 -19.05
CA VAL A 24 34.38 7.47 -19.75
C VAL A 24 33.54 8.63 -19.24
N THR A 25 33.23 9.59 -20.11
CA THR A 25 32.37 10.71 -19.79
C THR A 25 31.10 10.14 -19.15
N ARG A 26 30.86 10.48 -17.88
CA ARG A 26 29.72 9.98 -17.13
C ARG A 26 28.46 10.41 -17.88
N ARG A 27 27.71 9.44 -18.43
CA ARG A 27 26.45 9.71 -19.14
C ARG A 27 25.49 10.42 -18.18
N SER A 28 24.71 11.36 -18.71
CA SER A 28 23.57 11.90 -17.97
C SER A 28 22.64 10.76 -17.57
N GLY A 29 22.02 10.84 -16.40
CA GLY A 29 21.13 9.79 -15.92
C GLY A 29 20.30 10.22 -14.72
N PHE A 30 19.21 9.51 -14.48
CA PHE A 30 18.33 9.75 -13.34
C PHE A 30 18.02 8.46 -12.59
N TYR A 31 17.76 8.58 -11.29
CA TYR A 31 17.35 7.45 -10.47
C TYR A 31 15.85 7.16 -10.61
N VAL A 32 15.52 5.90 -10.89
CA VAL A 32 14.17 5.34 -10.73
C VAL A 32 13.96 4.92 -9.27
N MET A 33 15.04 4.45 -8.63
CA MET A 33 15.13 4.13 -7.21
C MET A 33 16.51 4.52 -6.70
N TYR A 34 16.59 5.07 -5.50
CA TYR A 34 17.84 5.48 -4.88
C TYR A 34 17.87 5.03 -3.43
N GLU A 35 18.91 4.29 -3.05
CA GLU A 35 19.15 3.77 -1.70
C GLU A 35 17.89 3.24 -1.00
N THR A 36 17.04 2.55 -1.77
CA THR A 36 15.74 2.10 -1.28
C THR A 36 15.90 0.73 -0.65
N MET A 37 15.38 0.56 0.56
CA MET A 37 15.40 -0.75 1.22
C MET A 37 14.31 -1.66 0.64
N ILE A 38 14.63 -2.92 0.43
CA ILE A 38 13.75 -3.96 -0.08
C ILE A 38 13.90 -5.24 0.74
N GLU A 39 12.92 -6.14 0.65
CA GLU A 39 12.89 -7.41 1.37
C GLU A 39 12.55 -8.57 0.42
N GLY A 40 13.15 -9.74 0.66
CA GLY A 40 12.71 -11.00 0.10
C GLY A 40 11.36 -11.43 0.68
N THR A 41 10.26 -10.78 0.27
CA THR A 41 8.91 -11.13 0.72
C THR A 41 8.48 -12.47 0.14
N ALA A 42 7.94 -13.37 0.98
CA ALA A 42 7.38 -14.63 0.52
C ALA A 42 6.20 -14.41 -0.44
N ARG A 43 6.25 -15.08 -1.59
CA ARG A 43 5.22 -15.03 -2.63
C ARG A 43 4.43 -16.34 -2.67
N PRO A 44 3.18 -16.32 -3.19
CA PRO A 44 2.34 -17.52 -3.28
C PRO A 44 2.96 -18.67 -4.11
N ASP A 45 3.84 -18.34 -5.06
CA ASP A 45 4.56 -19.32 -5.89
C ASP A 45 5.77 -19.96 -5.18
N GLY A 46 6.02 -19.59 -3.92
CA GLY A 46 7.13 -20.07 -3.11
C GLY A 46 8.44 -19.29 -3.32
N SER A 47 8.45 -18.27 -4.18
CA SER A 47 9.60 -17.39 -4.35
C SER A 47 9.69 -16.34 -3.23
N PHE A 48 10.86 -15.74 -3.08
CA PHE A 48 11.08 -14.60 -2.17
C PHE A 48 11.49 -13.41 -3.02
N SER A 49 10.64 -12.41 -3.14
CA SER A 49 10.92 -11.30 -4.05
C SER A 49 10.37 -9.97 -3.59
N GLN A 50 11.00 -8.89 -4.06
CA GLN A 50 10.42 -7.56 -4.08
C GLN A 50 10.14 -7.15 -5.54
N GLU A 51 8.88 -6.87 -5.84
CA GLU A 51 8.45 -6.31 -7.12
C GLU A 51 8.44 -4.78 -7.05
N ILE A 52 8.94 -4.15 -8.11
CA ILE A 52 8.95 -2.71 -8.34
C ILE A 52 8.26 -2.45 -9.68
N TYR A 53 6.99 -2.06 -9.63
CA TYR A 53 6.20 -1.77 -10.82
C TYR A 53 6.56 -0.42 -11.46
N LEU A 54 6.57 -0.41 -12.78
CA LEU A 54 6.94 0.73 -13.63
C LEU A 54 5.77 1.27 -14.47
N GLU A 55 4.84 0.42 -14.95
CA GLU A 55 3.69 0.90 -15.72
C GLU A 55 2.87 1.91 -14.90
N GLY A 56 2.59 3.07 -15.51
CA GLY A 56 1.86 4.15 -14.86
C GLY A 56 2.62 4.85 -13.72
N ARG A 57 3.87 4.45 -13.44
CA ARG A 57 4.68 4.95 -12.30
C ARG A 57 6.04 5.50 -12.70
N LEU A 58 6.59 5.07 -13.84
CA LEU A 58 7.98 5.35 -14.23
C LEU A 58 8.24 6.85 -14.42
N ALA A 59 7.35 7.57 -15.09
CA ALA A 59 7.49 9.01 -15.29
C ALA A 59 7.48 9.77 -13.94
N ASP A 60 6.58 9.43 -13.03
CA ASP A 60 6.54 10.03 -11.69
C ASP A 60 7.78 9.65 -10.85
N LYS A 61 8.28 8.42 -10.96
CA LYS A 61 9.56 8.04 -10.35
C LYS A 61 10.71 8.89 -10.90
N ALA A 62 10.81 9.05 -12.22
CA ALA A 62 11.82 9.91 -12.84
C ALA A 62 11.69 11.37 -12.37
N ARG A 63 10.46 11.88 -12.26
CA ARG A 63 10.17 13.24 -11.79
C ARG A 63 10.58 13.45 -10.33
N TYR A 64 10.08 12.62 -9.42
CA TYR A 64 10.21 12.85 -7.98
C TYR A 64 11.45 12.24 -7.35
N THR A 65 11.93 11.10 -7.85
CA THR A 65 13.16 10.44 -7.38
C THR A 65 14.38 10.93 -8.18
N GLY A 66 14.19 11.06 -9.49
CA GLY A 66 15.25 11.40 -10.44
C GLY A 66 15.43 12.90 -10.72
N GLY A 67 14.51 13.76 -10.27
CA GLY A 67 14.57 15.20 -10.48
C GLY A 67 14.33 15.64 -11.93
N VAL A 68 13.72 14.78 -12.76
CA VAL A 68 13.46 15.07 -14.17
C VAL A 68 12.26 16.02 -14.29
N GLY A 69 12.52 17.26 -14.72
CA GLY A 69 11.49 18.28 -14.96
C GLY A 69 11.14 18.52 -16.43
N ASP A 70 11.81 17.83 -17.35
CA ASP A 70 11.56 17.94 -18.79
C ASP A 70 10.41 17.01 -19.19
N GLU A 71 9.27 17.59 -19.58
CA GLU A 71 8.06 16.83 -19.94
C GLU A 71 8.22 16.02 -21.23
N ASP A 72 9.10 16.41 -22.16
CA ASP A 72 9.37 15.62 -23.36
C ASP A 72 10.18 14.36 -23.01
N ILE A 73 11.11 14.46 -22.05
CA ILE A 73 11.81 13.29 -21.50
C ILE A 73 10.85 12.37 -20.75
N LEU A 74 9.96 12.94 -19.92
CA LEU A 74 9.00 12.15 -19.16
C LEU A 74 8.00 11.42 -20.07
N ALA A 75 7.58 12.05 -21.17
CA ALA A 75 6.71 11.44 -22.16
C ALA A 75 7.34 10.22 -22.83
N LEU A 76 8.65 10.19 -23.04
CA LEU A 76 9.35 9.02 -23.59
C LEU A 76 9.31 7.80 -22.65
N LEU A 77 8.95 7.95 -21.39
CA LEU A 77 8.87 6.84 -20.42
C LEU A 77 7.54 6.10 -20.44
N SER A 78 6.57 6.51 -21.28
CA SER A 78 5.24 5.90 -21.34
C SER A 78 5.22 4.51 -21.95
N ASP A 79 6.17 4.20 -22.82
CA ASP A 79 6.23 2.94 -23.56
C ASP A 79 7.67 2.47 -23.81
N CYS A 80 7.82 1.23 -24.27
CA CYS A 80 9.13 0.63 -24.50
C CYS A 80 9.90 1.24 -25.67
N GLU A 81 9.21 1.83 -26.66
CA GLU A 81 9.87 2.47 -27.81
C GLU A 81 10.54 3.79 -27.40
N GLY A 82 9.79 4.65 -26.71
CA GLY A 82 10.29 5.87 -26.10
C GLY A 82 11.41 5.59 -25.10
N LEU A 83 11.24 4.56 -24.26
CA LEU A 83 12.26 4.19 -23.28
C LEU A 83 13.58 3.83 -23.96
N ARG A 84 13.54 3.01 -25.03
CA ARG A 84 14.73 2.61 -25.80
C ARG A 84 15.38 3.78 -26.54
N ARG A 85 14.59 4.78 -26.96
CA ARG A 85 15.14 6.01 -27.55
C ARG A 85 15.88 6.87 -26.51
N LEU A 86 15.37 6.89 -25.28
CA LEU A 86 15.89 7.73 -24.21
C LEU A 86 17.08 7.10 -23.47
N VAL A 87 16.97 5.82 -23.12
CA VAL A 87 17.85 5.11 -22.18
C VAL A 87 18.86 4.26 -22.94
N HIS A 88 20.15 4.55 -22.72
CA HIS A 88 21.27 3.78 -23.24
C HIS A 88 21.55 2.54 -22.39
N SER A 89 21.52 2.67 -21.07
CA SER A 89 21.81 1.56 -20.16
C SER A 89 21.16 1.75 -18.79
N ILE A 90 20.94 0.64 -18.08
CA ILE A 90 20.35 0.62 -16.75
C ILE A 90 21.41 0.14 -15.75
N GLY A 91 21.79 1.00 -14.81
CA GLY A 91 22.65 0.67 -13.68
C GLY A 91 21.83 0.15 -12.51
N ILE A 92 22.20 -1.01 -11.98
CA ILE A 92 21.53 -1.65 -10.85
C ILE A 92 22.58 -1.92 -9.78
N THR A 93 22.40 -1.33 -8.60
CA THR A 93 23.24 -1.60 -7.43
C THR A 93 22.42 -2.32 -6.39
N VAL A 94 22.95 -3.43 -5.85
CA VAL A 94 22.34 -4.17 -4.74
C VAL A 94 23.35 -4.29 -3.62
N LYS A 95 22.95 -3.93 -2.41
CA LYS A 95 23.74 -4.11 -1.19
C LYS A 95 22.90 -4.88 -0.17
N ALA A 96 23.13 -6.18 -0.06
CA ALA A 96 22.51 -7.00 0.98
C ALA A 96 23.01 -6.56 2.36
N HIS A 97 22.11 -6.61 3.34
CA HIS A 97 22.45 -6.30 4.74
C HIS A 97 23.10 -7.51 5.42
N ASN A 98 22.72 -8.71 4.98
CA ASN A 98 23.40 -9.94 5.33
C ASN A 98 24.64 -10.15 4.43
N PRO A 99 25.86 -10.19 5.00
CA PRO A 99 27.09 -10.35 4.22
C PRO A 99 27.22 -11.71 3.54
N ASP A 100 26.44 -12.72 3.94
CA ASP A 100 26.46 -14.05 3.33
C ASP A 100 25.73 -14.09 1.97
N VAL A 101 24.91 -13.08 1.68
CA VAL A 101 24.23 -12.95 0.39
C VAL A 101 25.23 -12.39 -0.62
N ALA A 102 25.77 -13.27 -1.46
CA ALA A 102 26.78 -12.88 -2.46
C ALA A 102 26.17 -12.21 -3.69
N ASN A 103 24.99 -12.65 -4.12
CA ASN A 103 24.29 -12.14 -5.30
C ASN A 103 22.77 -12.12 -5.07
N VAL A 104 22.09 -11.23 -5.77
CA VAL A 104 20.62 -11.18 -5.88
C VAL A 104 20.27 -11.28 -7.36
N ARG A 105 19.30 -12.14 -7.70
CA ARG A 105 18.80 -12.23 -9.07
C ARG A 105 17.83 -11.07 -9.30
N VAL A 106 17.96 -10.41 -10.44
CA VAL A 106 17.09 -9.29 -10.81
C VAL A 106 16.47 -9.60 -12.16
N ALA A 107 15.15 -9.53 -12.24
CA ALA A 107 14.44 -9.63 -13.51
C ALA A 107 13.88 -8.27 -13.90
N TYR A 108 14.25 -7.78 -15.07
CA TYR A 108 13.62 -6.64 -15.73
C TYR A 108 12.59 -7.15 -16.74
N HIS A 109 11.35 -6.71 -16.63
CA HIS A 109 10.25 -7.23 -17.44
C HIS A 109 9.47 -6.09 -18.09
N ASN A 110 9.38 -6.12 -19.41
CA ASN A 110 8.44 -5.33 -20.20
C ASN A 110 7.12 -6.09 -20.32
N TRP A 111 5.99 -5.39 -20.28
CA TRP A 111 4.70 -5.99 -20.54
C TRP A 111 4.40 -6.08 -22.03
N GLY A 112 3.67 -7.11 -22.44
CA GLY A 112 3.38 -7.41 -23.83
C GLY A 112 2.02 -6.88 -24.30
N LYS A 113 1.91 -6.52 -25.58
CA LYS A 113 0.66 -6.04 -26.21
C LYS A 113 -0.40 -7.14 -26.31
N THR A 114 0.03 -8.39 -26.59
CA THR A 114 -0.90 -9.51 -26.79
C THR A 114 -1.28 -10.21 -25.48
N ARG A 115 -0.29 -10.46 -24.61
CA ARG A 115 -0.48 -11.04 -23.27
C ARG A 115 0.39 -10.29 -22.28
N LYS A 116 -0.23 -9.34 -21.58
CA LYS A 116 0.41 -8.35 -20.69
C LYS A 116 1.60 -8.88 -19.90
N TYR A 117 1.45 -10.02 -19.21
CA TYR A 117 2.47 -10.57 -18.31
C TYR A 117 3.30 -11.73 -18.90
N GLU A 118 3.09 -12.12 -20.17
CA GLU A 118 3.71 -13.32 -20.75
C GLU A 118 4.52 -13.06 -22.02
N SER A 119 4.09 -12.13 -22.87
CA SER A 119 4.64 -11.99 -24.23
C SER A 119 5.69 -10.87 -24.38
N GLY A 120 5.84 -10.02 -23.36
CA GLY A 120 6.87 -8.99 -23.31
C GLY A 120 8.25 -9.54 -22.95
N THR A 121 9.28 -8.72 -23.17
CA THR A 121 10.68 -9.08 -22.91
C THR A 121 10.95 -9.23 -21.43
N ARG A 122 11.57 -10.35 -21.02
CA ARG A 122 12.06 -10.57 -19.66
C ARG A 122 13.56 -10.84 -19.69
N ILE A 123 14.33 -9.99 -19.01
CA ILE A 123 15.78 -10.08 -18.89
C ILE A 123 16.13 -10.42 -17.45
N GLU A 124 16.96 -11.44 -17.24
CA GLU A 124 17.44 -11.84 -15.91
C GLU A 124 18.93 -11.56 -15.77
N LEU A 125 19.29 -10.97 -14.63
CA LEU A 125 20.64 -10.55 -14.28
C LEU A 125 21.00 -11.11 -12.91
N SER A 126 22.28 -11.48 -12.72
CA SER A 126 22.83 -11.74 -11.39
C SER A 126 23.59 -10.51 -10.92
N CYS A 127 23.07 -9.82 -9.91
CA CYS A 127 23.70 -8.62 -9.36
C CYS A 127 24.52 -8.98 -8.11
N PRO A 128 25.82 -8.67 -8.06
CA PRO A 128 26.59 -8.85 -6.85
C PRO A 128 26.04 -7.97 -5.72
N ALA A 129 25.85 -8.55 -4.55
CA ALA A 129 25.10 -7.93 -3.46
C ALA A 129 25.98 -7.17 -2.46
N TYR A 130 27.21 -6.80 -2.85
CA TYR A 130 28.15 -6.00 -2.04
C TYR A 130 28.20 -4.52 -2.46
N GLY A 131 27.23 -4.05 -3.26
CA GLY A 131 27.09 -2.64 -3.65
C GLY A 131 27.85 -2.24 -4.91
N SER A 132 28.34 -3.19 -5.71
CA SER A 132 28.84 -2.89 -7.06
C SER A 132 27.68 -2.68 -8.03
N GLU A 133 27.85 -1.76 -8.98
CA GLU A 133 26.89 -1.55 -10.05
C GLU A 133 27.01 -2.66 -11.11
N THR A 134 25.89 -3.29 -11.43
CA THR A 134 25.68 -4.11 -12.63
C THR A 134 25.00 -3.27 -13.70
N VAL A 135 25.55 -3.24 -14.91
CA VAL A 135 25.02 -2.43 -16.02
C VAL A 135 24.37 -3.33 -17.07
N LEU A 136 23.10 -3.06 -17.37
CA LEU A 136 22.38 -3.62 -18.51
C LEU A 136 22.45 -2.62 -19.67
N VAL A 137 23.18 -2.94 -20.73
CA VAL A 137 23.26 -2.10 -21.94
C VAL A 137 22.07 -2.43 -22.84
N MET A 138 21.25 -1.44 -23.18
CA MET A 138 19.96 -1.67 -23.86
C MET A 138 20.14 -2.20 -25.28
N GLU A 139 21.22 -1.82 -25.97
CA GLU A 139 21.53 -2.27 -27.34
C GLU A 139 21.99 -3.75 -27.41
N ASP A 140 22.51 -4.29 -26.30
CA ASP A 140 22.99 -5.68 -26.23
C ASP A 140 21.85 -6.68 -25.93
N CYS A 141 20.62 -6.19 -25.77
CA CYS A 141 19.45 -6.99 -25.39
C CYS A 141 18.58 -7.34 -26.60
N ASP A 142 18.09 -8.59 -26.63
CA ASP A 142 17.08 -9.02 -27.59
C ASP A 142 15.68 -8.59 -27.12
N TRP A 143 15.06 -7.66 -27.84
CA TRP A 143 13.74 -7.13 -27.51
C TRP A 143 12.62 -7.81 -28.30
N SER A 144 11.55 -8.19 -27.61
CA SER A 144 10.30 -8.67 -28.21
C SER A 144 9.63 -7.55 -28.99
N VAL A 145 9.15 -7.87 -30.20
CA VAL A 145 8.28 -6.97 -30.98
C VAL A 145 6.94 -6.71 -30.30
N ASP A 146 6.57 -7.57 -29.35
CA ASP A 146 5.35 -7.46 -28.57
C ASP A 146 5.49 -6.56 -27.33
N ASP A 147 6.69 -6.01 -27.06
CA ASP A 147 6.88 -5.05 -25.98
C ASP A 147 5.93 -3.85 -26.12
N ASP A 148 5.19 -3.57 -25.04
CA ASP A 148 4.28 -2.45 -24.91
C ASP A 148 4.89 -1.38 -24.00
N VAL A 149 4.98 -1.67 -22.71
CA VAL A 149 5.37 -0.72 -21.67
C VAL A 149 6.41 -1.32 -20.72
N PRO A 150 7.29 -0.49 -20.11
CA PRO A 150 8.17 -0.93 -19.03
C PRO A 150 7.32 -1.44 -17.87
N GLY A 151 7.45 -2.72 -17.53
CA GLY A 151 6.54 -3.41 -16.62
C GLY A 151 7.01 -3.35 -15.17
N SER A 152 8.16 -3.97 -14.88
CA SER A 152 8.65 -4.14 -13.51
C SER A 152 10.13 -4.50 -13.40
N PHE A 153 10.70 -4.25 -12.22
CA PHE A 153 11.89 -4.96 -11.72
C PHE A 153 11.48 -5.91 -10.59
N ALA A 154 11.91 -7.16 -10.65
CA ALA A 154 11.78 -8.13 -9.57
C ALA A 154 13.16 -8.45 -8.98
N PHE A 155 13.34 -8.23 -7.68
CA PHE A 155 14.54 -8.65 -6.96
C PHE A 155 14.24 -9.97 -6.25
N LEU A 156 14.90 -11.06 -6.65
CA LEU A 156 14.68 -12.40 -6.13
C LEU A 156 15.81 -12.81 -5.17
N PHE A 157 15.40 -13.23 -3.98
CA PHE A 157 16.27 -13.69 -2.91
C PHE A 157 16.13 -15.21 -2.73
N ASP A 158 17.15 -15.81 -2.12
CA ASP A 158 17.15 -17.25 -1.82
C ASP A 158 16.39 -17.59 -0.53
N ARG A 159 16.11 -16.58 0.31
CA ARG A 159 15.44 -16.75 1.60
C ARG A 159 14.46 -15.61 1.87
N ALA A 160 13.39 -15.94 2.59
CA ALA A 160 12.44 -14.95 3.09
C ALA A 160 13.11 -14.01 4.11
N GLY A 161 12.76 -12.73 4.08
CA GLY A 161 13.20 -11.74 5.06
C GLY A 161 14.62 -11.20 4.84
N GLU A 162 15.32 -11.62 3.78
CA GLU A 162 16.61 -11.02 3.41
C GLU A 162 16.40 -9.55 3.03
N LEU A 163 17.19 -8.67 3.63
CA LEU A 163 17.12 -7.23 3.42
C LEU A 163 18.25 -6.77 2.50
N ALA A 164 17.93 -5.85 1.59
CA ALA A 164 18.93 -5.19 0.77
C ALA A 164 18.58 -3.72 0.55
N THR A 165 19.60 -2.92 0.27
CA THR A 165 19.46 -1.56 -0.25
C THR A 165 19.76 -1.57 -1.73
N VAL A 166 18.85 -1.02 -2.55
CA VAL A 166 18.96 -1.01 -4.01
C VAL A 166 18.90 0.39 -4.61
N SER A 167 19.60 0.56 -5.72
CA SER A 167 19.47 1.74 -6.58
C SER A 167 19.34 1.29 -8.04
N ILE A 168 18.45 1.96 -8.78
CA ILE A 168 18.24 1.77 -10.21
C ILE A 168 18.42 3.12 -10.88
N MET A 169 19.41 3.22 -11.76
CA MET A 169 19.70 4.43 -12.53
C MET A 169 19.53 4.16 -14.02
N PHE A 170 18.81 5.05 -14.71
CA PHE A 170 18.71 5.04 -16.16
C PHE A 170 19.71 6.03 -16.72
N TYR A 171 20.71 5.51 -17.44
CA TYR A 171 21.70 6.30 -18.17
C TYR A 171 21.20 6.60 -19.56
N LEU A 172 21.27 7.87 -19.97
CA LEU A 172 20.64 8.36 -21.19
C LEU A 172 21.58 8.28 -22.40
N HIS A 173 20.97 8.17 -23.59
CA HIS A 173 21.68 8.38 -24.85
C HIS A 173 22.18 9.82 -24.99
N ASP A 174 23.21 10.01 -25.81
CA ASP A 174 23.76 11.33 -26.11
C ASP A 174 22.67 12.24 -26.69
N GLY A 175 22.64 13.49 -26.23
CA GLY A 175 21.61 14.47 -26.61
C GLY A 175 20.52 14.66 -25.57
N PHE A 176 20.29 13.69 -24.68
CA PHE A 176 19.41 13.85 -23.53
C PHE A 176 20.21 14.25 -22.28
N HIS A 177 19.71 15.25 -21.56
CA HIS A 177 20.37 15.77 -20.35
C HIS A 177 19.32 16.02 -19.28
N VAL A 178 19.63 15.60 -18.06
CA VAL A 178 18.81 15.84 -16.86
C VAL A 178 19.69 16.40 -15.75
N PRO A 179 19.13 17.09 -14.74
CA PRO A 179 19.91 17.58 -13.61
C PRO A 179 20.66 16.45 -12.90
N GLU A 180 21.90 16.70 -12.47
CA GLU A 180 22.59 15.76 -11.60
C GLU A 180 21.86 15.65 -10.27
N VAL A 181 21.58 14.42 -9.86
CA VAL A 181 20.91 14.13 -8.61
C VAL A 181 21.92 14.27 -7.45
N SER A 182 21.63 15.14 -6.48
CA SER A 182 22.46 15.29 -5.29
C SER A 182 22.28 14.13 -4.32
N VAL A 183 23.38 13.69 -3.70
CA VAL A 183 23.34 12.83 -2.51
C VAL A 183 22.64 13.59 -1.39
N GLU A 184 21.71 12.94 -0.70
CA GLU A 184 21.02 13.52 0.45
C GLU A 184 21.56 12.94 1.74
N GLU A 185 21.87 13.81 2.70
CA GLU A 185 22.19 13.40 4.05
C GLU A 185 21.00 12.67 4.71
N PRO A 186 21.25 11.70 5.60
CA PRO A 186 20.20 11.07 6.39
C PRO A 186 19.33 12.10 7.13
N VAL A 187 18.04 11.79 7.28
CA VAL A 187 17.11 12.66 8.01
C VAL A 187 17.49 12.68 9.50
N ASP A 188 17.72 13.88 10.05
CA ASP A 188 17.91 14.08 11.48
C ASP A 188 16.54 14.19 12.19
N PHE A 189 16.03 13.03 12.60
CA PHE A 189 14.76 12.88 13.34
C PHE A 189 14.77 13.54 14.73
N GLU A 190 15.93 13.91 15.26
CA GLU A 190 16.05 14.53 16.58
C GLU A 190 16.14 16.06 16.50
N SER A 191 16.34 16.61 15.29
CA SER A 191 16.51 18.04 15.06
C SER A 191 15.29 18.87 15.47
N GLN A 192 15.54 20.12 15.82
CA GLN A 192 14.46 21.08 16.11
C GLN A 192 13.55 21.30 14.89
N ALA A 193 14.12 21.37 13.68
CA ALA A 193 13.36 21.54 12.45
C ALA A 193 12.42 20.34 12.19
N TYR A 194 12.86 19.12 12.49
CA TYR A 194 12.00 17.94 12.42
C TYR A 194 10.84 18.02 13.41
N ARG A 195 11.10 18.39 14.67
CA ARG A 195 10.02 18.55 15.67
C ARG A 195 9.02 19.63 15.28
N GLU A 196 9.47 20.74 14.70
CA GLU A 196 8.61 21.80 14.20
C GLU A 196 7.75 21.34 13.00
N MET A 197 8.33 20.55 12.10
CA MET A 197 7.60 19.90 11.00
C MET A 197 6.52 18.95 11.54
N ILE A 198 6.86 18.09 12.50
CA ILE A 198 5.90 17.18 13.15
C ILE A 198 4.81 17.97 13.89
N ALA A 199 5.14 19.08 14.56
CA ALA A 199 4.16 19.87 15.29
C ALA A 199 3.03 20.42 14.41
N LYS A 200 3.31 20.68 13.12
CA LYS A 200 2.31 21.10 12.13
C LYS A 200 1.29 20.02 11.80
N SER A 201 1.54 18.75 12.15
CA SER A 201 0.62 17.65 11.87
C SER A 201 -0.69 17.72 12.67
N LEU A 202 -0.71 18.50 13.75
CA LEU A 202 -1.86 18.57 14.65
C LEU A 202 -2.97 19.44 14.05
N LEU A 203 -3.87 18.81 13.29
CA LEU A 203 -4.99 19.50 12.66
C LEU A 203 -6.06 19.88 13.69
N ASN A 204 -6.41 18.96 14.59
CA ASN A 204 -7.26 19.25 15.74
C ASN A 204 -6.81 18.41 16.94
N LYS A 205 -6.77 19.02 18.13
CA LYS A 205 -6.55 18.29 19.39
C LYS A 205 -7.73 17.38 19.73
N GLY A 206 -8.94 17.84 19.40
CA GLY A 206 -10.19 17.18 19.74
C GLY A 206 -10.45 17.11 21.25
N ASN A 207 -11.60 16.53 21.58
CA ASN A 207 -11.95 16.11 22.93
C ASN A 207 -11.00 14.99 23.37
N ASN A 208 -10.23 15.24 24.42
CA ASN A 208 -9.17 14.35 24.86
C ASN A 208 -9.61 13.32 25.90
N LYS A 209 -10.88 13.35 26.35
CA LYS A 209 -11.36 12.58 27.51
C LYS A 209 -11.08 11.09 27.38
N ARG A 210 -11.42 10.51 26.22
CA ARG A 210 -11.24 9.08 25.94
C ARG A 210 -9.78 8.70 25.72
N LEU A 211 -9.03 9.49 24.96
CA LEU A 211 -7.59 9.25 24.74
C LEU A 211 -6.81 9.30 26.06
N LYS A 212 -7.10 10.27 26.92
CA LYS A 212 -6.53 10.35 28.27
C LYS A 212 -6.92 9.16 29.13
N ALA A 213 -8.14 8.65 29.02
CA ALA A 213 -8.55 7.46 29.77
C ALA A 213 -7.69 6.25 29.38
N ALA A 214 -7.46 6.04 28.07
CA ALA A 214 -6.57 5.00 27.56
C ALA A 214 -5.12 5.19 28.02
N ILE A 215 -4.57 6.42 27.96
CA ILE A 215 -3.22 6.73 28.46
C ILE A 215 -3.11 6.43 29.97
N LYS A 216 -4.10 6.83 30.78
CA LYS A 216 -4.13 6.53 32.21
C LYS A 216 -4.23 5.03 32.48
N LYS A 217 -4.98 4.27 31.68
CA LYS A 217 -5.08 2.80 31.74
C LYS A 217 -3.71 2.16 31.50
N ALA A 218 -3.02 2.57 30.43
CA ALA A 218 -1.65 2.14 30.11
C ALA A 218 -0.66 2.42 31.27
N LYS A 219 -0.69 3.64 31.84
CA LYS A 219 0.19 4.03 32.97
C LYS A 219 -0.05 3.21 34.23
N ARG A 220 -1.26 2.66 34.42
CA ARG A 220 -1.57 1.75 35.53
C ARG A 220 -1.14 0.31 35.27
N GLY A 221 -0.77 -0.02 34.03
CA GLY A 221 -0.45 -1.39 33.58
C GLY A 221 -1.69 -2.23 33.30
N GLU A 222 -2.84 -1.58 33.10
CA GLU A 222 -4.05 -2.25 32.61
C GLU A 222 -3.92 -2.52 31.10
N GLU A 223 -4.71 -3.46 30.60
CA GLU A 223 -4.70 -3.82 29.18
C GLU A 223 -5.19 -2.66 28.33
N VAL A 224 -4.43 -2.28 27.29
CA VAL A 224 -4.85 -1.24 26.35
C VAL A 224 -4.71 -1.76 24.93
N THR A 225 -5.78 -1.73 24.15
CA THR A 225 -5.70 -2.11 22.73
C THR A 225 -5.71 -0.87 21.85
N VAL A 226 -4.69 -0.75 20.98
CA VAL A 226 -4.58 0.29 19.96
C VAL A 226 -4.85 -0.35 18.59
N ALA A 227 -5.96 0.02 17.97
CA ALA A 227 -6.38 -0.50 16.68
C ALA A 227 -6.18 0.52 15.56
N TYR A 228 -5.88 0.01 14.37
CA TYR A 228 -5.68 0.79 13.15
C TYR A 228 -6.51 0.18 12.03
N ILE A 229 -7.32 0.98 11.35
CA ILE A 229 -8.09 0.56 10.17
C ILE A 229 -7.87 1.54 9.02
N GLY A 230 -7.60 1.00 7.84
CA GLY A 230 -7.33 1.80 6.65
C GLY A 230 -6.94 0.99 5.42
N GLY A 231 -6.28 1.66 4.48
CA GLY A 231 -5.82 1.10 3.21
C GLY A 231 -4.43 0.44 3.26
N SER A 232 -3.69 0.53 2.15
CA SER A 232 -2.37 -0.10 1.98
C SER A 232 -1.30 0.53 2.87
N ILE A 233 -1.39 1.83 3.16
CA ILE A 233 -0.46 2.50 4.07
C ILE A 233 -0.63 1.94 5.49
N THR A 234 -1.88 1.73 5.94
CA THR A 234 -2.19 1.06 7.21
C THR A 234 -1.71 -0.40 7.22
N GLN A 235 -1.81 -1.12 6.10
CA GLN A 235 -1.26 -2.48 5.96
C GLN A 235 0.26 -2.46 6.17
N GLY A 236 0.93 -1.37 5.77
CA GLY A 236 2.37 -1.17 5.90
C GLY A 236 3.12 -1.10 4.58
N ALA A 237 2.41 -0.99 3.45
CA ALA A 237 3.05 -0.91 2.13
C ALA A 237 4.15 0.17 2.09
N GLY A 238 5.29 -0.19 1.48
CA GLY A 238 6.50 0.63 1.42
C GLY A 238 7.37 0.59 2.69
N ALA A 239 6.87 0.05 3.81
CA ALA A 239 7.69 -0.24 4.97
C ALA A 239 8.41 -1.58 4.81
N VAL A 240 9.65 -1.63 5.28
CA VAL A 240 10.51 -2.81 5.17
C VAL A 240 11.25 -3.04 6.49
N PRO A 241 11.11 -4.19 7.18
CA PRO A 241 10.03 -5.15 6.96
C PRO A 241 8.66 -4.54 7.26
N ILE A 242 7.64 -5.01 6.54
CA ILE A 242 6.30 -4.41 6.50
C ILE A 242 5.59 -4.33 7.86
N HIS A 243 5.81 -5.31 8.73
CA HIS A 243 5.07 -5.44 9.99
C HIS A 243 5.66 -4.58 11.12
N GLU A 244 6.97 -4.32 11.12
CA GLU A 244 7.63 -3.55 12.19
C GLU A 244 7.89 -2.09 11.82
N ASN A 245 8.22 -1.80 10.56
CA ASN A 245 8.57 -0.44 10.15
C ASN A 245 7.39 0.39 9.63
N CYS A 246 6.18 -0.17 9.63
CA CYS A 246 4.97 0.57 9.31
C CYS A 246 4.58 1.54 10.43
N TYR A 247 3.90 2.64 10.07
CA TYR A 247 3.52 3.67 11.05
C TYR A 247 2.60 3.13 12.14
N ALA A 248 1.76 2.13 11.83
CA ALA A 248 0.84 1.53 12.79
C ALA A 248 1.62 0.87 13.93
N TYR A 249 2.59 0.01 13.60
CA TYR A 249 3.46 -0.60 14.60
C TYR A 249 4.32 0.44 15.32
N GLN A 250 4.97 1.36 14.58
CA GLN A 250 5.86 2.35 15.15
C GLN A 250 5.14 3.29 16.14
N SER A 251 3.94 3.76 15.81
CA SER A 251 3.15 4.61 16.71
C SER A 251 2.59 3.84 17.91
N TYR A 252 2.21 2.57 17.74
CA TYR A 252 1.87 1.68 18.85
C TYR A 252 3.07 1.46 19.78
N ALA A 253 4.26 1.22 19.23
CA ALA A 253 5.50 1.06 19.98
C ALA A 253 5.87 2.34 20.74
N LEU A 254 5.68 3.52 20.13
CA LEU A 254 5.84 4.82 20.79
C LEU A 254 4.85 4.99 21.94
N PHE A 255 3.56 4.68 21.74
CA PHE A 255 2.55 4.72 22.80
C PHE A 255 2.94 3.79 23.95
N LYS A 256 3.39 2.57 23.61
CA LYS A 256 3.86 1.57 24.56
C LYS A 256 5.05 2.06 25.37
N GLN A 257 6.05 2.65 24.72
CA GLN A 257 7.23 3.20 25.35
C GLN A 257 6.91 4.38 26.28
N LYS A 258 6.02 5.29 25.84
CA LYS A 258 5.68 6.51 26.58
C LYS A 258 4.82 6.24 27.81
N PHE A 259 3.84 5.33 27.70
CA PHE A 259 2.79 5.21 28.71
C PHE A 259 2.69 3.83 29.36
N GLY A 260 3.31 2.79 28.78
CA GLY A 260 3.22 1.44 29.30
C GLY A 260 3.98 1.25 30.61
N LYS A 261 3.30 0.70 31.61
CA LYS A 261 3.96 0.23 32.84
C LYS A 261 4.77 -1.04 32.54
N ASN A 262 5.94 -1.19 33.17
CA ASN A 262 6.81 -2.38 33.06
C ASN A 262 7.15 -2.76 31.61
N GLY A 263 7.46 -1.78 30.75
CA GLY A 263 7.75 -2.05 29.33
C GLY A 263 6.51 -2.25 28.47
N GLY A 264 5.30 -2.10 29.02
CA GLY A 264 4.04 -2.02 28.27
C GLY A 264 3.55 -3.34 27.67
N GLU A 265 3.84 -4.46 28.32
CA GLU A 265 3.39 -5.81 27.90
C GLU A 265 1.85 -5.93 27.85
N SER A 266 1.13 -5.08 28.59
CA SER A 266 -0.34 -5.04 28.59
C SER A 266 -0.93 -4.27 27.40
N ILE A 267 -0.10 -3.63 26.57
CA ILE A 267 -0.57 -2.86 25.43
C ILE A 267 -0.55 -3.77 24.20
N ARG A 268 -1.68 -3.85 23.50
CA ARG A 268 -1.89 -4.73 22.35
C ARG A 268 -2.10 -3.91 21.07
N LEU A 269 -1.62 -4.46 19.96
CA LEU A 269 -1.82 -3.91 18.62
C LEU A 269 -2.93 -4.67 17.91
N VAL A 270 -3.79 -3.93 17.19
CA VAL A 270 -4.60 -4.47 16.10
C VAL A 270 -4.29 -3.66 14.85
N LYS A 271 -3.62 -4.25 13.86
CA LYS A 271 -3.36 -3.58 12.57
C LYS A 271 -4.21 -4.23 11.49
N ALA A 272 -5.22 -3.49 11.03
CA ALA A 272 -6.25 -3.93 10.11
C ALA A 272 -6.31 -3.07 8.84
N GLY A 273 -5.18 -2.92 8.15
CA GLY A 273 -5.13 -2.27 6.83
C GLY A 273 -5.34 -3.26 5.70
N VAL A 274 -6.11 -2.91 4.65
CA VAL A 274 -6.29 -3.74 3.46
C VAL A 274 -6.04 -2.88 2.22
N GLY A 275 -5.00 -3.21 1.46
CA GLY A 275 -4.53 -2.39 0.34
C GLY A 275 -5.57 -2.17 -0.77
N GLY A 276 -5.62 -0.95 -1.31
CA GLY A 276 -6.53 -0.60 -2.42
C GLY A 276 -7.99 -0.36 -2.02
N THR A 277 -8.34 -0.47 -0.73
CA THR A 277 -9.76 -0.50 -0.33
C THR A 277 -10.23 0.79 0.34
N PRO A 278 -11.45 1.28 0.03
CA PRO A 278 -12.05 2.45 0.67
C PRO A 278 -12.74 2.09 1.99
N SER A 279 -13.21 3.11 2.72
CA SER A 279 -13.99 2.97 3.94
C SER A 279 -15.30 2.18 3.75
N GLU A 280 -15.81 2.10 2.52
CA GLU A 280 -16.95 1.23 2.14
C GLU A 280 -16.66 -0.26 2.39
N LEU A 281 -15.44 -0.75 2.09
CA LEU A 281 -15.06 -2.10 2.51
C LEU A 281 -14.70 -2.12 4.00
N GLY A 282 -14.08 -1.03 4.49
CA GLY A 282 -13.69 -0.86 5.90
C GLY A 282 -14.84 -1.09 6.89
N ILE A 283 -16.02 -0.54 6.60
CA ILE A 283 -17.22 -0.72 7.44
C ILE A 283 -17.72 -2.16 7.44
N VAL A 284 -17.67 -2.87 6.30
CA VAL A 284 -18.08 -4.28 6.19
C VAL A 284 -17.18 -5.19 7.03
N ARG A 285 -15.88 -4.90 7.09
CA ARG A 285 -14.89 -5.74 7.77
C ARG A 285 -14.53 -5.30 9.19
N TYR A 286 -15.10 -4.20 9.70
CA TYR A 286 -14.72 -3.63 11.01
C TYR A 286 -14.86 -4.64 12.14
N ASP A 287 -15.99 -5.35 12.24
CA ASP A 287 -16.23 -6.31 13.32
C ASP A 287 -15.26 -7.51 13.23
N ARG A 288 -14.99 -7.99 12.01
CA ARG A 288 -14.07 -9.11 11.75
C ARG A 288 -12.61 -8.74 12.05
N ASP A 289 -12.15 -7.60 11.55
CA ASP A 289 -10.72 -7.26 11.53
C ASP A 289 -10.28 -6.45 12.76
N VAL A 290 -11.14 -5.56 13.25
CA VAL A 290 -10.82 -4.68 14.39
C VAL A 290 -11.32 -5.28 15.68
N LEU A 291 -12.60 -5.68 15.74
CA LEU A 291 -13.19 -6.26 16.94
C LEU A 291 -12.93 -7.77 17.08
N ARG A 292 -12.32 -8.41 16.06
CA ARG A 292 -12.05 -9.85 16.02
C ARG A 292 -13.28 -10.68 16.36
N GLU A 293 -14.39 -10.39 15.66
CA GLU A 293 -15.70 -11.00 15.88
C GLU A 293 -16.21 -10.80 17.32
N GLY A 294 -15.91 -9.63 17.91
CA GLY A 294 -16.33 -9.24 19.27
C GLY A 294 -15.42 -9.76 20.40
N THR A 295 -14.26 -10.35 20.08
CA THR A 295 -13.29 -10.80 21.10
C THR A 295 -12.28 -9.73 21.52
N VAL A 296 -12.25 -8.60 20.82
CA VAL A 296 -11.38 -7.46 21.09
C VAL A 296 -12.19 -6.18 21.19
N ASP A 297 -11.93 -5.41 22.25
CA ASP A 297 -12.49 -4.09 22.49
C ASP A 297 -11.35 -3.04 22.48
N PRO A 298 -11.12 -2.33 21.35
CA PRO A 298 -10.07 -1.32 21.25
C PRO A 298 -10.30 -0.15 22.21
N ASP A 299 -9.27 0.36 22.87
CA ASP A 299 -9.35 1.60 23.65
C ASP A 299 -9.07 2.84 22.77
N ILE A 300 -8.30 2.65 21.70
CA ILE A 300 -7.95 3.66 20.70
C ILE A 300 -8.15 3.04 19.31
N VAL A 301 -8.83 3.76 18.41
CA VAL A 301 -8.98 3.38 17.00
C VAL A 301 -8.47 4.52 16.12
N VAL A 302 -7.47 4.24 15.29
CA VAL A 302 -6.95 5.16 14.27
C VAL A 302 -7.59 4.81 12.92
N VAL A 303 -8.25 5.79 12.30
CA VAL A 303 -8.97 5.63 11.02
C VAL A 303 -8.21 6.40 9.93
N GLU A 304 -7.75 5.68 8.90
CA GLU A 304 -6.87 6.20 7.84
C GLU A 304 -7.39 5.79 6.45
N PHE A 305 -8.15 6.66 5.80
CA PHE A 305 -8.71 6.43 4.46
C PHE A 305 -8.57 7.63 3.51
N ALA A 306 -7.78 8.63 3.91
CA ALA A 306 -7.70 9.92 3.22
C ALA A 306 -7.19 9.82 1.77
N VAL A 307 -6.49 8.75 1.42
CA VAL A 307 -6.00 8.52 0.06
C VAL A 307 -6.74 7.39 -0.67
N ASN A 308 -7.67 6.69 -0.01
CA ASN A 308 -8.40 5.56 -0.58
C ASN A 308 -9.87 5.88 -0.90
N ASP A 309 -10.51 6.77 -0.13
CA ASP A 309 -11.95 7.09 -0.25
C ASP A 309 -12.34 7.85 -1.52
N ALA A 310 -11.44 7.98 -2.49
CA ALA A 310 -11.84 8.34 -3.86
C ALA A 310 -12.71 7.24 -4.48
N GLY A 311 -12.50 5.98 -4.07
CA GLY A 311 -13.29 4.83 -4.50
C GLY A 311 -14.55 4.56 -3.68
N ASP A 312 -14.85 5.34 -2.64
CA ASP A 312 -16.11 5.21 -1.86
C ASP A 312 -17.28 5.79 -2.67
N GLU A 313 -18.26 4.95 -3.04
CA GLU A 313 -19.44 5.37 -3.82
C GLU A 313 -20.30 6.39 -3.06
N THR A 314 -20.25 6.34 -1.72
CA THR A 314 -21.03 7.22 -0.85
C THR A 314 -20.41 8.59 -0.60
N LYS A 315 -19.16 8.79 -1.03
CA LYS A 315 -18.41 10.05 -0.85
C LYS A 315 -18.29 10.49 0.62
N GLY A 316 -18.14 9.55 1.54
CA GLY A 316 -17.84 9.77 2.96
C GLY A 316 -18.93 9.34 3.94
N ASN A 317 -20.09 8.84 3.48
CA ASN A 317 -21.12 8.29 4.38
C ASN A 317 -20.62 7.02 5.05
N CYS A 318 -19.96 6.12 4.30
CA CYS A 318 -19.29 4.94 4.86
C CYS A 318 -18.18 5.33 5.84
N TYR A 319 -17.41 6.38 5.54
CA TYR A 319 -16.37 6.89 6.43
C TYR A 319 -16.94 7.39 7.76
N GLU A 320 -17.93 8.28 7.73
CA GLU A 320 -18.56 8.79 8.96
C GLU A 320 -19.32 7.70 9.70
N SER A 321 -19.98 6.79 8.99
CA SER A 321 -20.59 5.58 9.56
C SER A 321 -19.58 4.73 10.32
N LEU A 322 -18.38 4.52 9.77
CA LEU A 322 -17.30 3.78 10.42
C LEU A 322 -16.80 4.49 11.68
N VAL A 323 -16.61 5.80 11.60
CA VAL A 323 -16.23 6.63 12.76
C VAL A 323 -17.30 6.53 13.85
N LEU A 324 -18.57 6.65 13.51
CA LEU A 324 -19.69 6.53 14.46
C LEU A 324 -19.82 5.13 15.04
N LYS A 325 -19.63 4.08 14.24
CA LYS A 325 -19.61 2.68 14.70
C LYS A 325 -18.55 2.49 15.79
N ALA A 326 -17.33 2.99 15.54
CA ALA A 326 -16.25 2.95 16.53
C ALA A 326 -16.57 3.80 17.78
N LEU A 327 -16.98 5.06 17.61
CA LEU A 327 -17.29 5.97 18.72
C LEU A 327 -18.42 5.47 19.62
N ASN A 328 -19.40 4.77 19.04
CA ASN A 328 -20.59 4.31 19.75
C ASN A 328 -20.41 2.93 20.39
N ALA A 329 -19.28 2.24 20.16
CA ALA A 329 -18.97 0.96 20.79
C ALA A 329 -19.15 1.01 22.33
N PRO A 330 -19.54 -0.10 22.99
CA PRO A 330 -19.89 -0.10 24.41
C PRO A 330 -18.78 0.44 25.32
N ASN A 331 -17.52 0.15 24.99
CA ASN A 331 -16.34 0.57 25.73
C ASN A 331 -15.87 2.00 25.42
N LYS A 332 -16.53 2.71 24.49
CA LYS A 332 -16.30 4.13 24.15
C LYS A 332 -14.82 4.43 23.85
N PRO A 333 -14.25 3.85 22.78
CA PRO A 333 -12.86 4.12 22.39
C PRO A 333 -12.65 5.59 22.03
N SER A 334 -11.39 6.03 22.15
CA SER A 334 -10.92 7.21 21.45
C SER A 334 -10.82 6.91 19.96
N VAL A 335 -11.35 7.78 19.11
CA VAL A 335 -11.19 7.66 17.64
C VAL A 335 -10.32 8.80 17.15
N ILE A 336 -9.23 8.47 16.45
CA ILE A 336 -8.27 9.43 15.88
C ILE A 336 -8.36 9.35 14.36
N LEU A 337 -8.52 10.49 13.70
CA LEU A 337 -8.52 10.54 12.23
C LEU A 337 -7.12 10.90 11.72
N LEU A 338 -6.57 10.05 10.84
CA LEU A 338 -5.25 10.23 10.25
C LEU A 338 -5.38 10.52 8.75
N PHE A 339 -4.78 11.62 8.29
CA PHE A 339 -4.79 12.04 6.89
C PHE A 339 -3.41 11.85 6.26
N SER A 340 -3.22 10.72 5.59
CA SER A 340 -2.05 10.43 4.74
C SER A 340 -2.01 11.31 3.49
N VAL A 341 -0.92 11.22 2.71
CA VAL A 341 -0.72 12.00 1.48
C VAL A 341 0.08 11.20 0.45
N PHE A 342 -0.27 11.34 -0.83
CA PHE A 342 0.49 10.78 -1.95
C PHE A 342 1.63 11.69 -2.40
N ILE A 343 2.54 11.16 -3.25
CA ILE A 343 3.73 11.90 -3.70
C ILE A 343 3.39 13.20 -4.45
N ASN A 344 2.20 13.28 -5.05
CA ASN A 344 1.68 14.44 -5.76
C ASN A 344 0.93 15.43 -4.84
N ASP A 345 1.13 15.35 -3.52
CA ASP A 345 0.51 16.18 -2.47
C ASP A 345 -1.02 15.97 -2.31
N TRP A 346 -1.59 14.95 -2.95
CA TRP A 346 -3.03 14.71 -2.97
C TRP A 346 -3.52 13.87 -1.77
N ASN A 347 -4.68 14.25 -1.23
CA ASN A 347 -5.51 13.46 -0.30
C ASN A 347 -6.94 14.04 -0.24
N LEU A 348 -7.81 13.40 0.57
CA LEU A 348 -9.20 13.76 0.82
C LEU A 348 -9.44 14.42 2.18
N GLN A 349 -8.43 15.04 2.79
CA GLN A 349 -8.57 15.69 4.10
C GLN A 349 -9.72 16.71 4.12
N GLU A 350 -9.90 17.52 3.07
CA GLU A 350 -10.99 18.50 2.99
C GLU A 350 -12.37 17.84 2.98
N ARG A 351 -12.51 16.65 2.38
CA ARG A 351 -13.77 15.89 2.36
C ARG A 351 -14.07 15.25 3.72
N LEU A 352 -13.04 14.71 4.37
CA LEU A 352 -13.21 13.80 5.52
C LEU A 352 -13.03 14.49 6.88
N SER A 353 -12.21 15.54 6.98
CA SER A 353 -12.01 16.30 8.24
C SER A 353 -13.26 16.97 8.82
N PRO A 354 -14.31 17.34 8.05
CA PRO A 354 -15.57 17.80 8.62
C PRO A 354 -16.17 16.86 9.67
N VAL A 355 -15.97 15.53 9.53
CA VAL A 355 -16.38 14.54 10.53
C VAL A 355 -15.67 14.77 11.87
N GLY A 356 -14.35 14.96 11.83
CA GLY A 356 -13.59 15.22 13.05
C GLY A 356 -13.92 16.56 13.70
N TRP A 357 -14.17 17.61 12.91
CA TRP A 357 -14.66 18.89 13.45
C TRP A 357 -16.05 18.76 14.09
N HIS A 358 -16.94 17.97 13.48
CA HIS A 358 -18.32 17.83 13.92
C HIS A 358 -18.45 17.13 15.29
N TYR A 359 -17.65 16.08 15.50
CA TYR A 359 -17.63 15.30 16.75
C TYR A 359 -16.50 15.71 17.72
N ASP A 360 -15.74 16.75 17.38
CA ASP A 360 -14.57 17.21 18.13
C ASP A 360 -13.54 16.09 18.36
N LEU A 361 -13.11 15.44 17.28
CA LEU A 361 -12.17 14.31 17.33
C LEU A 361 -10.72 14.77 17.19
N PRO A 362 -9.76 14.05 17.80
CA PRO A 362 -8.34 14.20 17.49
C PRO A 362 -8.08 13.93 16.01
N MET A 363 -7.37 14.86 15.36
CA MET A 363 -7.05 14.80 13.93
C MET A 363 -5.56 15.07 13.70
N VAL A 364 -4.93 14.16 12.97
CA VAL A 364 -3.52 14.25 12.55
C VAL A 364 -3.45 14.31 11.04
N SER A 365 -2.83 15.35 10.50
CA SER A 365 -2.55 15.51 9.08
C SER A 365 -1.07 15.32 8.79
N VAL A 366 -0.74 14.23 8.09
CA VAL A 366 0.62 14.04 7.56
C VAL A 366 0.88 15.06 6.45
N LYS A 367 -0.16 15.37 5.66
CA LYS A 367 -0.10 16.39 4.60
C LYS A 367 0.39 17.74 5.14
N ASP A 368 -0.22 18.22 6.22
CA ASP A 368 0.11 19.54 6.80
C ASP A 368 1.51 19.55 7.43
N ALA A 369 2.00 18.39 7.86
CA ALA A 369 3.38 18.25 8.32
C ALA A 369 4.40 18.40 7.19
N VAL A 370 4.21 17.70 6.06
CA VAL A 370 5.30 17.49 5.09
C VAL A 370 5.18 18.26 3.77
N VAL A 371 3.97 18.64 3.32
CA VAL A 371 3.79 19.14 1.94
C VAL A 371 4.45 20.49 1.70
N GLU A 372 4.31 21.44 2.64
CA GLU A 372 4.92 22.77 2.47
C GLU A 372 6.44 22.67 2.35
N GLN A 373 7.07 21.84 3.18
CA GLN A 373 8.53 21.74 3.21
C GLN A 373 9.12 20.99 2.01
N PHE A 374 8.33 20.17 1.30
CA PHE A 374 8.77 19.54 0.06
C PHE A 374 9.06 20.52 -1.08
N ARG A 375 8.55 21.75 -0.99
CA ARG A 375 8.76 22.80 -2.01
C ARG A 375 9.99 23.66 -1.74
N LEU A 376 10.62 23.48 -0.58
CA LEU A 376 11.76 24.27 -0.13
C LEU A 376 13.07 23.61 -0.56
N THR A 377 14.14 24.39 -0.65
CA THR A 377 15.49 23.82 -0.72
C THR A 377 15.94 23.30 0.66
N LYS A 378 17.01 22.50 0.70
CA LYS A 378 17.61 22.06 1.98
C LYS A 378 17.97 23.23 2.90
N ALA A 379 18.46 24.34 2.34
CA ALA A 379 18.81 25.54 3.10
C ALA A 379 17.59 26.29 3.65
N GLU A 380 16.42 26.14 3.03
CA GLU A 380 15.18 26.84 3.42
C GLU A 380 14.28 26.02 4.36
N GLY A 381 14.60 24.74 4.59
CA GLY A 381 13.86 23.90 5.53
C GLY A 381 13.27 22.62 4.93
N ASN A 382 13.80 22.10 3.82
CA ASN A 382 13.46 20.75 3.35
C ASN A 382 14.03 19.66 4.28
N VAL A 383 13.38 19.45 5.43
CA VAL A 383 13.81 18.52 6.49
C VAL A 383 13.89 17.08 5.97
N ILE A 384 12.90 16.66 5.19
CA ILE A 384 12.85 15.35 4.54
C ILE A 384 12.40 15.54 3.09
N SER A 385 13.12 14.95 2.13
CA SER A 385 12.74 15.05 0.73
C SER A 385 11.61 14.08 0.38
N LYS A 386 10.93 14.29 -0.76
CA LYS A 386 9.97 13.29 -1.28
C LYS A 386 10.64 11.95 -1.53
N ARG A 387 11.89 11.95 -1.99
CA ARG A 387 12.68 10.74 -2.21
C ARG A 387 12.97 9.95 -0.93
N GLN A 388 13.20 10.66 0.20
CA GLN A 388 13.37 10.03 1.50
C GLN A 388 12.04 9.58 2.11
N PHE A 389 10.96 10.34 1.89
CA PHE A 389 9.64 10.05 2.46
C PHE A 389 8.93 8.89 1.75
N PHE A 390 8.98 8.83 0.41
CA PHE A 390 8.18 7.92 -0.40
C PHE A 390 8.99 6.75 -0.96
N PHE A 391 8.39 5.55 -0.94
CA PHE A 391 8.91 4.33 -1.57
C PHE A 391 8.48 4.24 -3.04
N ASP A 392 7.22 4.60 -3.32
CA ASP A 392 6.67 4.75 -4.66
C ASP A 392 5.72 5.94 -4.71
N ILE A 393 4.92 6.07 -5.77
CA ILE A 393 4.04 7.23 -5.95
C ILE A 393 2.90 7.30 -4.93
N TYR A 394 2.62 6.20 -4.23
CA TYR A 394 1.52 6.06 -3.27
C TYR A 394 2.02 5.92 -1.84
N HIS A 395 3.09 5.15 -1.62
CA HIS A 395 3.41 4.59 -0.33
C HIS A 395 4.63 5.26 0.31
N PRO A 396 4.60 5.59 1.61
CA PRO A 396 5.76 6.02 2.35
C PRO A 396 6.83 4.91 2.42
N ALA A 397 8.10 5.29 2.37
CA ALA A 397 9.22 4.46 2.80
C ALA A 397 9.34 4.45 4.33
N ASN A 398 10.30 3.72 4.90
CA ASN A 398 10.50 3.66 6.36
C ASN A 398 10.59 5.04 7.03
N ALA A 399 11.30 6.00 6.43
CA ALA A 399 11.40 7.35 6.97
C ALA A 399 10.04 8.07 6.95
N GLY A 400 9.23 7.86 5.92
CA GLY A 400 7.87 8.39 5.86
C GLY A 400 6.93 7.73 6.87
N HIS A 401 6.99 6.41 7.03
CA HIS A 401 6.25 5.70 8.09
C HIS A 401 6.66 6.17 9.50
N ARG A 402 7.95 6.46 9.72
CA ARG A 402 8.43 7.07 10.97
C ARG A 402 7.84 8.46 11.18
N VAL A 403 7.82 9.32 10.17
CA VAL A 403 7.15 10.64 10.23
C VAL A 403 5.69 10.48 10.61
N MET A 404 4.94 9.58 9.97
CA MET A 404 3.54 9.32 10.30
C MET A 404 3.37 8.88 11.77
N ALA A 405 4.27 8.01 12.26
CA ALA A 405 4.25 7.56 13.64
C ALA A 405 4.56 8.68 14.65
N ASP A 406 5.53 9.54 14.34
CA ASP A 406 5.91 10.67 15.19
C ASP A 406 4.80 11.75 15.21
N CYS A 407 4.07 11.96 14.11
CA CYS A 407 2.86 12.79 14.08
C CYS A 407 1.77 12.29 15.05
N LEU A 408 1.54 10.97 15.12
CA LEU A 408 0.64 10.37 16.12
C LEU A 408 1.22 10.47 17.54
N GLY A 409 2.53 10.24 17.69
CA GLY A 409 3.25 10.40 18.95
C GLY A 409 3.11 11.81 19.53
N TRP A 410 3.18 12.83 18.68
CA TRP A 410 2.96 14.23 19.06
C TRP A 410 1.54 14.48 19.57
N LEU A 411 0.51 13.93 18.91
CA LEU A 411 -0.87 13.99 19.42
C LEU A 411 -0.98 13.34 20.81
N PHE A 412 -0.33 12.19 21.02
CA PHE A 412 -0.37 11.52 22.31
C PHE A 412 0.25 12.35 23.43
N ASP A 413 1.38 13.02 23.17
CA ASP A 413 2.03 13.91 24.13
C ASP A 413 1.12 15.10 24.49
N ILE A 414 0.54 15.74 23.47
CA ILE A 414 -0.43 16.84 23.66
C ILE A 414 -1.64 16.40 24.49
N ALA A 415 -2.17 15.21 24.22
CA ALA A 415 -3.28 14.66 24.97
C ALA A 415 -2.90 14.32 26.41
N ASP A 416 -1.70 13.82 26.69
CA ASP A 416 -1.24 13.50 28.04
C ASP A 416 -1.03 14.77 28.89
N GLU A 417 -0.49 15.83 28.31
CA GLU A 417 -0.18 17.09 29.00
C GLU A 417 -1.42 17.98 29.24
N ALA A 418 -2.45 17.87 28.39
CA ALA A 418 -3.65 18.70 28.50
C ALA A 418 -4.43 18.44 29.81
N SER A 419 -5.32 19.36 30.19
CA SER A 419 -6.35 19.06 31.20
C SER A 419 -7.45 18.19 30.57
N PRO A 420 -8.06 17.24 31.30
CA PRO A 420 -9.10 16.39 30.75
C PRO A 420 -10.35 17.21 30.43
N ASP A 421 -10.97 16.93 29.27
CA ASP A 421 -12.30 17.44 28.99
C ASP A 421 -13.34 16.76 29.90
N GLU A 422 -14.25 17.56 30.46
CA GLU A 422 -15.28 17.08 31.39
C GLU A 422 -16.39 16.33 30.66
N ALA A 423 -16.84 16.87 29.52
CA ALA A 423 -17.85 16.26 28.67
C ALA A 423 -17.22 15.23 27.72
N ASP A 424 -17.98 14.18 27.39
CA ASP A 424 -17.60 13.27 26.31
C ASP A 424 -18.04 13.84 24.95
N VAL A 425 -17.54 13.25 23.86
CA VAL A 425 -17.99 13.58 22.50
C VAL A 425 -19.49 13.33 22.34
N ASP A 426 -20.17 14.23 21.63
CA ASP A 426 -21.62 14.14 21.39
C ASP A 426 -21.92 13.54 20.01
N THR A 427 -22.21 12.23 20.01
CA THR A 427 -22.62 11.47 18.82
C THR A 427 -24.14 11.49 18.57
N GLY A 428 -24.92 12.20 19.40
CA GLY A 428 -26.37 12.34 19.25
C GLY A 428 -26.78 13.35 18.18
N LYS A 429 -25.84 14.16 17.70
CA LYS A 429 -26.05 15.14 16.63
C LYS A 429 -26.36 14.46 15.29
N PRO A 430 -27.10 15.12 14.39
CA PRO A 430 -27.23 14.67 13.00
C PRO A 430 -25.85 14.57 12.33
N PRO A 431 -25.58 13.52 11.52
CA PRO A 431 -24.30 13.35 10.85
C PRO A 431 -24.03 14.49 9.85
N VAL A 432 -22.75 14.76 9.56
CA VAL A 432 -22.31 15.83 8.65
C VAL A 432 -22.30 15.40 7.18
N ILE A 433 -22.02 14.13 6.90
CA ILE A 433 -22.10 13.48 5.58
C ILE A 433 -23.22 12.43 5.58
N GLY A 434 -23.18 11.46 6.49
CA GLY A 434 -24.17 10.38 6.62
C GLY A 434 -23.78 9.33 7.66
N ARG A 435 -24.76 8.54 8.10
CA ARG A 435 -24.55 7.45 9.08
C ARG A 435 -25.27 6.16 8.69
N ASP A 436 -25.60 6.02 7.42
CA ASP A 436 -26.52 4.98 6.94
C ASP A 436 -25.95 3.58 7.22
N PHE A 437 -24.61 3.45 7.21
CA PHE A 437 -23.87 2.20 7.31
C PHE A 437 -23.31 1.92 8.71
N ALA A 438 -23.64 2.73 9.73
CA ALA A 438 -23.00 2.63 11.05
C ALA A 438 -23.26 1.29 11.77
N GLU A 439 -24.32 0.58 11.38
CA GLU A 439 -24.72 -0.71 11.97
C GLU A 439 -24.34 -1.91 11.09
N THR A 440 -23.57 -1.71 10.01
CA THR A 440 -23.28 -2.76 9.02
C THR A 440 -22.60 -3.96 9.64
N LYS A 441 -23.08 -5.15 9.28
CA LYS A 441 -22.53 -6.46 9.65
C LYS A 441 -22.12 -7.23 8.40
N LEU A 442 -21.13 -8.10 8.56
CA LEU A 442 -20.70 -9.02 7.51
C LEU A 442 -21.65 -10.23 7.44
N LEU A 443 -22.21 -10.48 6.26
CA LEU A 443 -22.81 -11.75 5.86
C LEU A 443 -21.83 -12.46 4.93
N ASP A 444 -21.39 -13.66 5.32
CA ASP A 444 -20.52 -14.52 4.53
C ASP A 444 -21.01 -15.98 4.62
N ARG A 445 -20.29 -16.93 3.99
CA ARG A 445 -20.71 -18.34 3.96
C ARG A 445 -20.82 -18.99 5.35
N ARG A 446 -20.18 -18.45 6.39
CA ARG A 446 -20.24 -19.03 7.75
C ARG A 446 -21.56 -18.77 8.46
N ASN A 447 -22.15 -17.59 8.25
CA ASN A 447 -23.29 -17.11 9.03
C ASN A 447 -24.57 -16.94 8.20
N SER A 448 -24.51 -17.19 6.89
CA SER A 448 -25.62 -16.91 5.98
C SER A 448 -26.94 -17.58 6.36
N GLY A 449 -26.90 -18.79 6.93
CA GLY A 449 -28.09 -19.57 7.28
C GLY A 449 -28.97 -18.93 8.36
N ASP A 450 -28.41 -18.05 9.19
CA ASP A 450 -29.14 -17.36 10.25
C ASP A 450 -29.71 -16.00 9.80
N ILE A 451 -29.28 -15.51 8.63
CA ILE A 451 -29.49 -14.13 8.19
C ILE A 451 -30.35 -14.06 6.93
N ALA A 452 -30.16 -14.98 5.99
CA ALA A 452 -30.79 -14.92 4.68
C ALA A 452 -31.15 -16.32 4.15
N THR A 453 -32.16 -16.38 3.28
CA THR A 453 -32.46 -17.59 2.50
C THR A 453 -31.68 -17.53 1.19
N ILE A 454 -30.75 -18.47 0.99
CA ILE A 454 -29.84 -18.45 -0.17
C ILE A 454 -30.01 -19.72 -1.01
N ASN A 455 -30.23 -19.52 -2.31
CA ASN A 455 -30.04 -20.54 -3.34
C ASN A 455 -28.75 -20.23 -4.09
N ILE A 456 -27.73 -21.05 -3.87
CA ILE A 456 -26.37 -20.81 -4.38
C ILE A 456 -26.21 -21.11 -5.88
N GLY A 457 -27.15 -21.83 -6.50
CA GLY A 457 -26.99 -22.32 -7.88
C GLY A 457 -25.61 -22.96 -8.12
N GLY A 458 -24.87 -22.49 -9.13
CA GLY A 458 -23.51 -22.95 -9.46
C GLY A 458 -22.39 -22.32 -8.63
N PHE A 459 -22.70 -21.44 -7.67
CA PHE A 459 -21.74 -20.81 -6.75
C PHE A 459 -21.36 -21.71 -5.57
N THR A 460 -21.03 -22.97 -5.87
CA THR A 460 -20.76 -24.02 -4.88
C THR A 460 -19.31 -24.03 -4.38
N GLY A 461 -18.38 -23.41 -5.13
CA GLY A 461 -16.95 -23.47 -4.83
C GLY A 461 -16.52 -22.48 -3.75
N THR A 462 -15.31 -22.67 -3.22
CA THR A 462 -14.61 -21.71 -2.36
C THR A 462 -13.38 -21.24 -3.11
N ASP A 463 -13.27 -19.95 -3.35
CA ASP A 463 -12.07 -19.33 -3.89
C ASP A 463 -10.98 -19.27 -2.81
N THR A 464 -9.76 -19.60 -3.21
CA THR A 464 -8.57 -19.58 -2.34
C THR A 464 -7.49 -18.64 -2.85
N ASP A 465 -7.64 -18.13 -4.08
CA ASP A 465 -6.86 -17.03 -4.62
C ASP A 465 -7.53 -15.72 -4.17
N LEU A 466 -7.16 -15.28 -2.98
CA LEU A 466 -7.76 -14.14 -2.29
C LEU A 466 -6.74 -13.03 -2.08
N GLN A 467 -7.22 -11.83 -1.83
CA GLN A 467 -6.34 -10.73 -1.44
C GLN A 467 -5.65 -11.10 -0.12
N MET A 468 -4.33 -11.13 -0.14
CA MET A 468 -3.48 -11.51 1.00
C MET A 468 -2.93 -10.26 1.68
N VAL A 469 -3.01 -10.19 3.02
CA VAL A 469 -2.71 -8.97 3.77
C VAL A 469 -1.95 -9.28 5.07
N GLU A 470 -0.82 -8.60 5.30
CA GLU A 470 -0.09 -8.65 6.57
C GLU A 470 -0.85 -7.86 7.64
N MET A 471 -1.28 -8.57 8.68
CA MET A 471 -2.03 -8.01 9.81
C MET A 471 -1.14 -7.95 11.06
N ASP A 472 -1.54 -7.13 12.03
CA ASP A 472 -0.89 -7.05 13.36
C ASP A 472 0.64 -6.85 13.31
N ASP A 473 1.42 -7.56 14.11
CA ASP A 473 2.88 -7.43 14.21
C ASP A 473 3.65 -8.62 13.59
N HIS A 474 3.05 -9.30 12.62
CA HIS A 474 3.66 -10.48 11.99
C HIS A 474 3.88 -10.34 10.48
N PRO A 475 4.93 -10.97 9.92
CA PRO A 475 5.30 -10.84 8.51
C PRO A 475 4.42 -11.65 7.54
N TYR A 476 3.65 -12.63 8.01
CA TYR A 476 2.83 -13.44 7.13
C TYR A 476 1.51 -12.75 6.75
N SER A 477 1.04 -13.02 5.53
CA SER A 477 -0.20 -12.50 5.01
C SER A 477 -1.40 -13.41 5.34
N SER A 478 -2.55 -12.82 5.65
CA SER A 478 -3.84 -13.48 5.90
C SER A 478 -4.81 -13.25 4.75
N PRO A 479 -5.58 -14.28 4.33
CA PRO A 479 -6.56 -14.14 3.25
C PRO A 479 -7.75 -13.31 3.69
N GLN A 480 -8.17 -12.37 2.84
CA GLN A 480 -9.35 -11.54 3.05
C GLN A 480 -10.60 -12.24 2.49
N PHE A 481 -11.66 -12.32 3.30
CA PHE A 481 -12.94 -12.96 2.96
C PHE A 481 -12.81 -14.45 2.51
N PRO A 482 -12.24 -15.33 3.35
CA PRO A 482 -12.06 -16.74 3.01
C PRO A 482 -13.37 -17.55 2.95
N TYR A 483 -14.47 -17.00 3.44
CA TYR A 483 -15.78 -17.65 3.50
C TYR A 483 -16.68 -17.13 2.38
N ASN A 484 -16.22 -17.31 1.15
CA ASN A 484 -16.82 -16.78 -0.07
C ASN A 484 -17.64 -17.83 -0.84
N TRP A 485 -18.34 -17.40 -1.90
CA TRP A 485 -18.94 -18.27 -2.90
C TRP A 485 -18.36 -18.03 -4.30
N MET A 486 -17.80 -19.08 -4.89
CA MET A 486 -17.22 -19.06 -6.22
C MET A 486 -18.07 -19.84 -7.21
N TYR A 487 -18.40 -19.19 -8.33
CA TYR A 487 -19.06 -19.79 -9.47
C TYR A 487 -18.11 -20.66 -10.29
N TYR A 488 -18.58 -21.86 -10.61
CA TYR A 488 -17.96 -22.77 -11.56
C TYR A 488 -19.00 -23.15 -12.63
N PRO A 489 -18.71 -22.94 -13.93
CA PRO A 489 -19.62 -23.24 -15.02
C PRO A 489 -20.23 -24.64 -15.00
N GLU A 490 -19.44 -25.63 -14.59
CA GLU A 490 -19.80 -27.04 -14.52
C GLU A 490 -20.73 -27.42 -13.35
N ASN A 491 -20.90 -26.53 -12.37
CA ASN A 491 -21.49 -26.88 -11.07
C ASN A 491 -22.97 -26.52 -10.90
N GLY A 492 -23.60 -25.89 -11.89
CA GLY A 492 -25.04 -25.62 -11.85
C GLY A 492 -25.45 -24.36 -12.57
N ALA A 493 -26.64 -23.85 -12.22
CA ALA A 493 -27.17 -22.63 -12.83
C ALA A 493 -26.24 -21.44 -12.61
N PRO A 494 -26.03 -20.56 -13.61
CA PRO A 494 -25.18 -19.36 -13.51
C PRO A 494 -25.84 -18.24 -12.69
N GLU A 495 -26.42 -18.57 -11.54
CA GLU A 495 -27.18 -17.67 -10.68
C GLU A 495 -26.92 -17.99 -9.21
N PHE A 496 -26.67 -16.94 -8.42
CA PHE A 496 -26.78 -16.91 -6.97
C PHE A 496 -27.99 -16.06 -6.62
N LYS A 497 -28.89 -16.57 -5.77
CA LYS A 497 -30.09 -15.87 -5.34
C LYS A 497 -30.18 -15.83 -3.83
N MET A 498 -30.39 -14.64 -3.27
CA MET A 498 -30.51 -14.40 -1.84
C MET A 498 -31.77 -13.59 -1.56
N THR A 499 -32.55 -14.03 -0.57
CA THR A 499 -33.64 -13.26 0.01
C THR A 499 -33.24 -12.86 1.43
N ILE A 500 -33.25 -11.56 1.72
CA ILE A 500 -32.78 -10.97 2.97
C ILE A 500 -33.72 -9.83 3.38
N CYS A 501 -33.98 -9.67 4.67
CA CYS A 501 -34.64 -8.48 5.21
C CYS A 501 -33.56 -7.50 5.67
N SER A 502 -33.42 -6.39 4.97
CA SER A 502 -32.41 -5.36 5.27
C SER A 502 -32.80 -4.03 4.63
N LYS A 503 -32.17 -2.95 5.06
CA LYS A 503 -32.34 -1.61 4.46
C LYS A 503 -31.13 -1.14 3.67
N HIS A 504 -29.96 -1.71 3.93
CA HIS A 504 -28.73 -1.38 3.23
C HIS A 504 -28.03 -2.69 2.85
N LEU A 505 -27.50 -2.76 1.63
CA LEU A 505 -26.74 -3.91 1.19
C LEU A 505 -25.57 -3.49 0.31
N ILE A 506 -24.38 -3.93 0.72
CA ILE A 506 -23.11 -3.80 0.02
C ILE A 506 -22.73 -5.21 -0.43
N LEU A 507 -22.45 -5.41 -1.72
CA LEU A 507 -21.82 -6.62 -2.23
C LEU A 507 -20.31 -6.46 -2.14
N VAL A 508 -19.62 -7.48 -1.61
CA VAL A 508 -18.18 -7.62 -1.75
C VAL A 508 -17.90 -8.73 -2.75
N PHE A 509 -17.19 -8.44 -3.84
CA PHE A 509 -16.79 -9.41 -4.85
C PHE A 509 -15.30 -9.30 -5.17
N LYS A 510 -14.76 -10.34 -5.80
CA LYS A 510 -13.34 -10.44 -6.13
C LYS A 510 -13.06 -9.82 -7.50
N ASP A 511 -12.06 -8.95 -7.54
CA ASP A 511 -11.32 -8.60 -8.76
C ASP A 511 -10.21 -9.63 -9.02
N SER A 512 -9.84 -9.84 -10.28
CA SER A 512 -8.86 -10.82 -10.70
C SER A 512 -8.13 -10.36 -11.96
N GLY A 513 -6.82 -10.59 -12.00
CA GLY A 513 -6.04 -10.41 -13.24
C GLY A 513 -6.18 -11.57 -14.24
N SER A 514 -6.88 -12.65 -13.87
CA SER A 514 -7.03 -13.84 -14.72
C SER A 514 -8.21 -13.72 -15.67
N SER A 515 -7.98 -13.98 -16.95
CA SER A 515 -9.02 -14.03 -18.00
C SER A 515 -10.06 -15.13 -17.79
N ASP A 516 -9.89 -16.02 -16.81
CA ASP A 516 -10.89 -17.03 -16.45
C ASP A 516 -12.08 -16.42 -15.71
N PHE A 517 -11.92 -15.22 -15.16
CA PHE A 517 -13.01 -14.49 -14.51
C PHE A 517 -13.84 -13.71 -15.54
N GLY A 518 -15.10 -13.42 -15.19
CA GLY A 518 -15.99 -12.69 -16.06
C GLY A 518 -17.12 -12.02 -15.28
N CYS A 519 -17.71 -10.99 -15.87
CA CYS A 519 -18.74 -10.17 -15.27
C CYS A 519 -20.00 -10.92 -14.82
N ALA A 520 -20.62 -10.40 -13.77
CA ALA A 520 -21.93 -10.82 -13.27
C ALA A 520 -22.90 -9.64 -13.22
N ASP A 521 -24.10 -9.83 -13.77
CA ASP A 521 -25.19 -8.88 -13.68
C ASP A 521 -25.95 -9.05 -12.36
N ILE A 522 -26.39 -7.94 -11.78
CA ILE A 522 -27.01 -7.92 -10.46
C ILE A 522 -28.41 -7.30 -10.55
N TRP A 523 -29.38 -7.98 -9.97
CA TRP A 523 -30.76 -7.51 -9.84
C TRP A 523 -31.20 -7.50 -8.38
N VAL A 524 -32.00 -6.51 -8.01
CA VAL A 524 -32.70 -6.41 -6.73
C VAL A 524 -34.19 -6.25 -7.03
N ASP A 525 -35.01 -7.14 -6.49
CA ASP A 525 -36.47 -7.19 -6.69
C ASP A 525 -36.88 -7.20 -8.16
N GLY A 526 -36.09 -7.91 -8.98
CA GLY A 526 -36.28 -8.04 -10.42
C GLY A 526 -35.83 -6.82 -11.24
N LYS A 527 -35.35 -5.74 -10.61
CA LYS A 527 -34.78 -4.57 -11.28
C LYS A 527 -33.28 -4.72 -11.43
N TYR A 528 -32.76 -4.49 -12.64
CA TYR A 528 -31.32 -4.49 -12.88
C TYR A 528 -30.67 -3.31 -12.15
N ILE A 529 -29.58 -3.58 -11.43
CA ILE A 529 -28.84 -2.58 -10.67
C ILE A 529 -27.55 -2.22 -11.38
N ARG A 530 -26.68 -3.21 -11.64
CA ARG A 530 -25.39 -3.02 -12.31
C ARG A 530 -24.80 -4.35 -12.77
N THR A 531 -23.71 -4.25 -13.53
CA THR A 531 -22.80 -5.35 -13.81
C THR A 531 -21.56 -5.19 -12.91
N ALA A 532 -21.19 -6.24 -12.19
CA ALA A 532 -19.93 -6.31 -11.47
C ALA A 532 -18.85 -6.89 -12.39
N ASP A 533 -17.85 -6.08 -12.73
CA ASP A 533 -16.72 -6.46 -13.56
C ASP A 533 -15.53 -6.84 -12.65
N PRO A 534 -15.06 -8.10 -12.67
CA PRO A 534 -13.92 -8.54 -11.88
C PRO A 534 -12.57 -8.13 -12.48
N HIS A 535 -12.50 -7.15 -13.37
CA HIS A 535 -11.27 -6.67 -13.99
C HIS A 535 -11.04 -5.15 -13.86
N GLU A 536 -11.79 -4.45 -13.00
CA GLU A 536 -11.63 -2.99 -12.81
C GLU A 536 -10.24 -2.64 -12.28
N ASN A 537 -9.73 -3.40 -11.31
CA ASN A 537 -8.38 -3.25 -10.77
C ASN A 537 -7.38 -4.17 -11.48
N ASN A 538 -7.85 -5.31 -11.98
CA ASN A 538 -7.09 -6.28 -12.77
C ASN A 538 -5.95 -6.97 -11.99
N TRP A 539 -6.17 -7.19 -10.68
CA TRP A 539 -5.36 -8.01 -9.79
C TRP A 539 -6.23 -8.52 -8.64
N THR A 540 -5.80 -9.54 -7.89
CA THR A 540 -6.61 -10.15 -6.82
C THR A 540 -6.93 -9.16 -5.69
N HIS A 541 -8.12 -8.55 -5.75
CA HIS A 541 -8.54 -7.42 -4.91
C HIS A 541 -10.00 -7.56 -4.45
N CYS A 542 -10.34 -7.01 -3.28
CA CYS A 542 -11.71 -6.96 -2.77
C CYS A 542 -12.42 -5.68 -3.23
N ASN A 543 -13.46 -5.83 -4.07
CA ASN A 543 -14.32 -4.72 -4.49
C ASN A 543 -15.58 -4.70 -3.64
N ALA A 544 -15.89 -3.55 -3.06
CA ALA A 544 -17.19 -3.27 -2.44
C ALA A 544 -18.02 -2.43 -3.41
N VAL A 545 -19.30 -2.78 -3.54
CA VAL A 545 -20.28 -1.99 -4.31
C VAL A 545 -21.63 -1.97 -3.61
N ILE A 546 -22.32 -0.83 -3.66
CA ILE A 546 -23.65 -0.68 -3.07
C ILE A 546 -24.71 -1.25 -4.02
N LEU A 547 -25.57 -2.11 -3.49
CA LEU A 547 -26.72 -2.64 -4.22
C LEU A 547 -27.99 -1.81 -3.96
N TYR A 548 -28.20 -1.40 -2.71
CA TYR A 548 -29.26 -0.47 -2.32
C TYR A 548 -28.94 0.21 -0.97
N ASN A 549 -29.49 1.42 -0.81
CA ASN A 549 -29.43 2.22 0.40
C ASN A 549 -30.83 2.83 0.65
N GLU A 550 -31.63 2.16 1.46
CA GLU A 550 -33.03 2.50 1.72
C GLU A 550 -33.25 2.98 3.17
N GLN A 551 -34.39 3.62 3.41
CA GLN A 551 -34.69 4.20 4.74
C GLN A 551 -35.35 3.21 5.70
N VAL A 552 -35.98 2.15 5.17
CA VAL A 552 -36.77 1.18 5.93
C VAL A 552 -36.28 -0.22 5.57
N SER A 553 -36.26 -1.11 6.57
CA SER A 553 -35.88 -2.51 6.33
C SER A 553 -37.06 -3.24 5.71
N GLU A 554 -36.84 -3.80 4.52
CA GLU A 554 -37.82 -4.59 3.79
C GLU A 554 -37.19 -5.91 3.32
N GLU A 555 -38.02 -6.86 2.91
CA GLU A 555 -37.54 -8.09 2.29
C GLU A 555 -37.17 -7.81 0.84
N HIS A 556 -35.89 -8.02 0.50
CA HIS A 556 -35.38 -7.90 -0.85
C HIS A 556 -34.93 -9.25 -1.39
N THR A 557 -35.12 -9.44 -2.70
CA THR A 557 -34.54 -10.57 -3.43
C THR A 557 -33.42 -10.08 -4.34
N VAL A 558 -32.20 -10.50 -4.03
CA VAL A 558 -30.98 -10.24 -4.81
C VAL A 558 -30.70 -11.43 -5.70
N ALA A 559 -30.48 -11.20 -7.00
CA ALA A 559 -30.00 -12.19 -7.94
C ALA A 559 -28.70 -11.70 -8.58
N ILE A 560 -27.66 -12.51 -8.50
CA ILE A 560 -26.37 -12.28 -9.15
C ILE A 560 -26.21 -13.39 -10.19
N ARG A 561 -26.17 -13.02 -11.47
CA ARG A 561 -26.08 -13.98 -12.58
C ARG A 561 -24.85 -13.70 -13.41
N MET A 562 -24.20 -14.73 -13.94
CA MET A 562 -23.17 -14.49 -14.94
C MET A 562 -23.76 -13.73 -16.12
N ALA A 563 -23.05 -12.71 -16.58
CA ALA A 563 -23.51 -11.88 -17.69
C ALA A 563 -23.56 -12.69 -19.00
N SER A 564 -24.36 -12.21 -19.96
CA SER A 564 -24.50 -12.84 -21.27
C SER A 564 -23.14 -13.00 -21.98
N GLY A 565 -22.76 -14.23 -22.32
CA GLY A 565 -21.47 -14.57 -22.94
C GLY A 565 -20.35 -14.85 -21.95
N HIS A 566 -20.59 -14.70 -20.64
CA HIS A 566 -19.63 -14.94 -19.56
C HIS A 566 -20.02 -16.16 -18.70
N GLU A 567 -21.00 -16.95 -19.13
CA GLU A 567 -21.52 -18.11 -18.39
C GLU A 567 -20.48 -19.24 -18.25
N THR A 568 -19.42 -19.22 -19.07
CA THR A 568 -18.29 -20.16 -18.99
C THR A 568 -17.12 -19.62 -18.17
N LYS A 569 -17.26 -18.42 -17.58
CA LYS A 569 -16.26 -17.77 -16.73
C LYS A 569 -16.53 -18.03 -15.25
N ARG A 570 -15.56 -17.68 -14.41
CA ARG A 570 -15.65 -17.71 -12.95
C ARG A 570 -16.06 -16.33 -12.40
N PHE A 571 -16.68 -16.32 -11.23
CA PHE A 571 -16.95 -15.11 -10.46
C PHE A 571 -17.00 -15.46 -8.98
N THR A 572 -16.50 -14.60 -8.11
CA THR A 572 -16.45 -14.87 -6.66
C THR A 572 -17.15 -13.76 -5.90
N ILE A 573 -18.21 -14.15 -5.20
CA ILE A 573 -18.90 -13.34 -4.19
C ILE A 573 -18.16 -13.54 -2.87
N LEU A 574 -17.47 -12.52 -2.39
CA LEU A 574 -16.67 -12.58 -1.15
C LEU A 574 -17.55 -12.46 0.09
N GLY A 575 -18.66 -11.74 0.01
CA GLY A 575 -19.61 -11.56 1.10
C GLY A 575 -20.50 -10.35 0.87
N PHE A 576 -21.24 -9.96 1.90
CA PHE A 576 -22.11 -8.79 1.88
C PHE A 576 -21.99 -8.00 3.18
N GLY A 577 -22.06 -6.68 3.09
CA GLY A 577 -22.35 -5.81 4.22
C GLY A 577 -23.85 -5.55 4.28
N TYR A 578 -24.52 -5.83 5.39
CA TYR A 578 -25.97 -5.63 5.54
C TYR A 578 -26.33 -4.91 6.84
N ILE A 579 -27.50 -4.26 6.86
CA ILE A 579 -28.15 -3.70 8.06
C ILE A 579 -29.60 -4.13 8.14
#